data_AF-A0A7H4M7B3-F1
#
_entry.id   AF-A0A7H4M7B3-F1
#
_cell.length_a   1.000
_cell.length_b   1.000
_cell.length_c   1.000
_cell.angle_alpha   90.00
_cell.angle_beta   90.00
_cell.angle_gamma   90.00
#
_symmetry.space_group_name_H-M   'P 1'
#
loop_
_entity.id
_entity.type
_entity.pdbx_description
1 polymer ?
#
loop_
_entity_poly.entity_id
_entity_poly.type
_entity_poly.pdbx_seq_one_letter_code
_entity_poly.pdbx_strand_id
1 'polypeptide(L)'
;MESLPLNGIGLVDLTFDEPLVLDKYQDNPVTGGLIFIDRLTNVTVGAGMVREPNEQAQAGASQYSAFELELNQLIRKHFPHWDARDLLGGK
;
A
#
# COMPACT_ATOMS: atom_id res chain seq x y z
N MET A 1 19.48 11.18 -3.99
CA MET A 1 18.16 10.63 -4.36
C MET A 1 18.30 10.17 -5.79
N GLU A 2 18.44 8.86 -6.01
CA GLU A 2 18.58 8.30 -7.36
C GLU A 2 17.19 8.07 -7.93
N SER A 3 16.78 8.91 -8.89
CA SER A 3 15.58 8.67 -9.68
C SER A 3 15.91 7.83 -10.91
N LEU A 4 14.95 7.05 -11.38
CA LEU A 4 15.10 6.35 -12.65
C LEU A 4 14.97 7.36 -13.80
N PRO A 5 15.99 7.52 -14.67
CA PRO A 5 15.91 8.44 -15.80
C PRO A 5 14.93 7.94 -16.86
N LEU A 6 14.57 8.79 -17.82
CA LEU A 6 13.79 8.38 -18.99
C LEU A 6 14.50 7.21 -19.71
N ASN A 7 13.74 6.17 -20.05
CA ASN A 7 14.25 4.91 -20.61
C ASN A 7 15.18 4.10 -19.68
N GLY A 8 15.30 4.49 -18.41
CA GLY A 8 16.00 3.71 -17.41
C GLY A 8 15.25 2.41 -17.10
N ILE A 9 16.01 1.37 -16.76
CA ILE A 9 15.49 0.10 -16.26
C ILE A 9 16.05 -0.08 -14.86
N GLY A 10 15.17 -0.36 -13.89
CA GLY A 10 15.53 -0.56 -12.49
C GLY A 10 14.76 -1.73 -11.88
N LEU A 11 15.36 -2.35 -10.86
CA LEU A 11 14.67 -3.28 -9.98
C LEU A 11 14.09 -2.47 -8.81
N VAL A 12 12.81 -2.66 -8.53
CA VAL A 12 12.09 -1.95 -7.47
C VAL A 12 11.18 -2.91 -6.70
N ASP A 13 10.94 -2.60 -5.43
CA ASP A 13 9.89 -3.22 -4.64
C ASP A 13 8.61 -2.38 -4.74
N LEU A 14 7.47 -3.05 -4.91
CA LEU A 14 6.16 -2.40 -5.02
C LEU A 14 5.24 -2.93 -3.92
N THR A 15 4.49 -2.02 -3.31
CA THR A 15 3.43 -2.33 -2.34
C THR A 15 2.11 -1.86 -2.91
N PHE A 16 1.07 -2.67 -2.75
CA PHE A 16 -0.28 -2.37 -3.23
C PHE A 16 -1.22 -2.16 -2.05
N ASP A 17 -2.21 -1.28 -2.23
CA ASP A 17 -3.21 -0.96 -1.21
C ASP A 17 -4.15 -2.15 -0.94
N GLU A 18 -4.31 -3.04 -1.93
CA GLU A 18 -5.13 -4.25 -1.86
C GLU A 18 -4.33 -5.49 -2.29
N PRO A 19 -4.65 -6.69 -1.76
CA PRO A 19 -4.02 -7.93 -2.20
C PRO A 19 -4.25 -8.19 -3.70
N LEU A 20 -3.17 -8.48 -4.42
CA LEU A 20 -3.21 -8.83 -5.84
C LEU A 20 -2.66 -10.25 -6.06
N VAL A 21 -3.29 -10.98 -6.97
CA VAL A 21 -2.75 -12.24 -7.48
C VAL A 21 -1.81 -11.91 -8.63
N LEU A 22 -0.51 -12.13 -8.40
CA LEU A 22 0.56 -11.83 -9.36
C LEU A 22 1.36 -13.10 -9.62
N ASP A 23 1.71 -13.33 -10.88
CA ASP A 23 2.65 -14.38 -11.29
C ASP A 23 3.98 -13.76 -11.71
N LYS A 24 5.05 -14.56 -11.75
CA LYS A 24 6.28 -14.12 -12.42
C LYS A 24 5.98 -13.90 -13.90
N TYR A 25 6.48 -12.81 -14.46
CA TYR A 25 6.27 -12.49 -15.88
C TYR A 25 6.74 -13.61 -16.82
N GLN A 26 7.82 -14.31 -16.45
CA GLN A 26 8.35 -15.43 -17.22
C GLN A 26 7.41 -16.64 -17.27
N ASP A 27 6.57 -16.81 -16.24
CA ASP A 27 5.62 -17.92 -16.13
C ASP A 27 4.28 -17.55 -16.79
N ASN A 28 3.80 -16.32 -16.55
CA ASN A 28 2.57 -15.81 -17.15
C ASN A 28 2.68 -14.29 -17.44
N PRO A 29 2.87 -13.90 -18.72
CA PRO A 29 2.96 -12.49 -19.11
C PRO A 29 1.70 -11.66 -18.86
N VAL A 30 0.53 -12.31 -18.76
CA VAL A 30 -0.76 -11.62 -18.58
C VAL A 30 -0.89 -11.10 -17.15
N THR A 31 -0.54 -11.90 -16.15
CA THR A 31 -0.66 -11.58 -14.72
C THR A 31 0.66 -11.11 -14.10
N GLY A 32 1.78 -11.31 -14.78
CA GLY A 32 3.08 -10.77 -14.38
C GLY A 32 3.46 -9.46 -15.09
N GLY A 33 2.64 -8.98 -16.03
CA GLY A 33 2.85 -7.73 -16.75
C GLY A 33 2.14 -6.56 -16.07
N LEU A 34 2.81 -5.40 -15.96
CA LEU A 34 2.29 -4.22 -15.29
C LEU A 34 2.51 -2.96 -16.16
N ILE A 35 1.61 -2.00 -16.06
CA ILE A 35 1.83 -0.63 -16.56
C ILE A 35 1.64 0.37 -15.42
N PHE A 36 2.42 1.44 -15.45
CA PHE A 36 2.28 2.55 -14.51
C PHE A 36 1.53 3.67 -15.20
N ILE A 37 0.37 4.04 -14.65
CA ILE A 37 -0.47 5.13 -15.14
C ILE A 37 -0.37 6.29 -14.15
N ASP A 38 -0.02 7.47 -14.65
CA ASP A 38 -0.07 8.68 -13.86
C ASP A 38 -1.52 9.11 -13.61
N ARG A 39 -1.88 9.32 -12.35
CA ARG A 39 -3.29 9.54 -11.93
C ARG A 39 -3.83 10.92 -12.31
N LEU A 40 -2.97 11.88 -12.63
CA LEU A 40 -3.38 13.25 -12.98
C LEU A 40 -3.58 13.42 -14.49
N THR A 41 -2.67 12.84 -15.28
CA THR A 41 -2.63 12.96 -16.74
C THR A 41 -3.23 11.78 -17.49
N ASN A 42 -3.43 10.64 -16.81
CA ASN A 42 -3.85 9.35 -17.38
C ASN A 42 -2.87 8.79 -18.44
N VAL A 43 -1.65 9.29 -18.49
CA VAL A 43 -0.62 8.80 -19.40
C VAL A 43 0.07 7.58 -18.79
N THR A 44 0.38 6.59 -19.63
CA THR A 44 1.28 5.49 -19.25
C THR A 44 2.71 6.00 -19.16
N VAL A 45 3.28 6.01 -17.96
CA VAL A 45 4.62 6.53 -17.67
C VAL A 45 5.70 5.45 -17.63
N GLY A 46 5.30 4.18 -17.62
CA GLY A 46 6.24 3.06 -17.61
C GLY A 46 5.55 1.71 -17.71
N ALA A 47 6.39 0.68 -17.84
CA ALA A 47 5.99 -0.73 -17.82
C ALA A 47 6.82 -1.48 -16.78
N GLY A 48 6.25 -2.56 -16.25
CA GLY A 48 6.87 -3.42 -15.25
C GLY A 48 6.67 -4.89 -15.58
N MET A 49 7.61 -5.70 -15.10
CA MET A 49 7.57 -7.16 -15.16
C MET A 49 7.76 -7.68 -13.74
N VAL A 50 6.81 -8.48 -13.24
CA VAL A 50 6.91 -9.10 -11.94
C VAL A 50 8.05 -10.12 -11.96
N ARG A 51 9.07 -9.87 -11.15
CA ARG A 51 10.20 -10.80 -10.96
C ARG A 51 9.88 -11.87 -9.92
N GLU A 52 9.27 -11.45 -8.82
CA GLU A 52 8.87 -12.32 -7.71
C GLU A 52 7.72 -11.67 -6.95
N PRO A 53 6.58 -12.37 -6.75
CA PRO A 53 5.54 -11.92 -5.84
C PRO A 53 6.05 -12.01 -4.40
N ASN A 54 5.94 -10.91 -3.66
CA ASN A 54 6.31 -10.89 -2.25
C ASN A 54 5.04 -10.95 -1.38
N GLU A 55 4.85 -12.05 -0.67
CA GLU A 55 3.75 -12.20 0.30
C GLU A 55 4.01 -11.41 1.60
N GLN A 56 5.24 -10.91 1.80
CA GLN A 56 5.62 -10.12 2.96
C GLN A 56 5.17 -8.65 2.83
N ALA A 57 3.87 -8.43 2.68
CA ALA A 57 3.25 -7.13 2.91
C ALA A 57 1.80 -7.26 3.39
N GLN A 58 1.49 -8.28 4.19
CA GLN A 58 0.40 -8.17 5.14
C GLN A 58 0.94 -7.72 6.51
N ALA A 59 1.49 -6.52 6.56
CA ALA A 59 1.34 -5.69 7.76
C ALA A 59 -0.01 -4.96 7.68
N GLY A 60 -1.09 -5.73 7.49
CA GLY A 60 -2.47 -5.30 7.67
C GLY A 60 -2.83 -5.14 9.15
N ALA A 61 -1.90 -4.60 9.93
CA ALA A 61 -2.24 -3.90 11.14
C ALA A 61 -1.75 -2.48 10.88
N SER A 62 -2.68 -1.56 10.59
CA SER A 62 -2.49 -0.18 11.04
C SER A 62 -2.21 -0.27 12.54
N GLN A 63 -0.94 -0.42 12.92
CA GLN A 63 -0.51 -0.26 14.29
C GLN A 63 -0.67 1.22 14.56
N TYR A 64 -1.85 1.61 15.04
CA TYR A 64 -2.09 2.95 15.55
C TYR A 64 -0.91 3.32 16.43
N SER A 65 -0.30 4.47 16.17
CA SER A 65 0.78 4.97 17.00
C SER A 65 0.31 5.08 18.45
N ALA A 66 1.24 5.03 19.40
CA ALA A 66 0.93 5.24 20.82
C ALA A 66 0.14 6.54 21.03
N PHE A 67 0.48 7.59 20.28
CA PHE A 67 -0.24 8.86 20.29
C PHE A 67 -1.70 8.73 19.84
N GLU A 68 -1.98 8.03 18.74
CA GLU A 68 -3.35 7.84 18.24
C GLU A 68 -4.21 7.05 19.24
N LEU A 69 -3.62 6.08 19.93
CA LEU A 69 -4.28 5.31 20.98
C LEU A 69 -4.59 6.19 22.21
N GLU A 70 -3.64 6.98 22.67
CA GLU A 70 -3.83 7.92 23.79
C GLU A 70 -4.88 8.98 23.46
N LEU A 71 -4.85 9.52 22.24
CA LEU A 71 -5.83 10.49 21.77
C LEU A 71 -7.24 9.88 21.70
N ASN A 72 -7.37 8.66 21.15
CA ASN A 72 -8.65 7.95 21.12
C ASN A 72 -9.22 7.73 22.53
N GLN A 73 -8.37 7.34 23.49
CA GLN A 73 -8.79 7.20 24.89
C GLN A 73 -9.25 8.53 25.50
N LEU A 74 -8.52 9.63 25.25
CA LEU A 74 -8.88 10.96 25.74
C LEU A 74 -10.21 11.42 25.15
N ILE A 75 -10.41 11.24 23.84
CA ILE A 75 -11.66 11.62 23.15
C ILE A 75 -12.84 10.84 23.74
N ARG A 76 -12.73 9.52 23.88
CA ARG A 76 -13.79 8.68 24.45
C ARG A 76 -14.12 9.05 25.89
N LYS A 77 -13.12 9.46 26.68
CA LYS A 77 -13.30 9.85 28.08
C LYS A 77 -13.94 11.24 28.25
N HIS A 78 -13.52 12.22 27.45
CA HIS A 78 -13.90 13.62 27.65
C HIS A 78 -15.02 14.11 26.72
N PHE A 79 -15.22 13.43 25.59
CA PHE A 79 -16.20 13.80 24.57
C PHE A 79 -17.09 12.59 24.18
N PRO A 80 -17.82 11.98 25.15
CA PRO A 80 -18.62 10.78 24.88
C PRO A 80 -19.77 11.01 23.89
N HIS A 81 -20.21 12.26 23.72
CA HIS A 81 -21.24 12.64 22.75
C HIS A 81 -20.75 12.58 21.28
N TRP A 82 -19.45 12.37 21.03
CA TRP A 82 -18.90 12.18 19.69
C TRP A 82 -19.01 10.75 19.16
N ASP A 83 -19.35 9.78 20.02
CA ASP A 83 -19.50 8.37 19.66
C ASP A 83 -18.27 7.78 18.94
N ALA A 84 -17.07 8.18 19.39
CA ALA A 84 -15.81 7.74 18.82
C ALA A 84 -15.58 6.24 19.07
N ARG A 85 -15.36 5.48 17.98
CA ARG A 85 -15.09 4.04 18.02
C ARG A 85 -13.74 3.72 18.66
N ASP A 86 -13.67 2.57 19.33
CA ASP A 86 -12.41 2.04 19.86
C ASP A 86 -11.51 1.54 18.72
N LEU A 87 -10.32 2.12 18.61
CA LEU A 87 -9.32 1.72 17.62
C LEU A 87 -8.75 0.32 17.91
N LEU A 88 -8.84 -0.16 19.16
CA LEU A 88 -8.41 -1.51 19.56
C LEU A 88 -9.54 -2.55 19.51
N GLY A 89 -10.71 -2.20 18.97
CA GLY A 89 -11.79 -3.16 18.72
C GLY A 89 -12.60 -3.61 19.94
N GLY A 90 -12.59 -2.84 21.04
CA GLY A 90 -13.48 -3.06 22.18
C GLY A 90 -14.92 -2.62 21.87
N LYS A 91 -15.88 -3.53 22.09
CA LYS A 91 -17.33 -3.23 22.10
C LYS A 91 -17.67 -2.04 22.99
#